data_AF-A0A2T5XX92-F1
#
_entry.id   AF-A0A2T5XX92-F1
#
_cell.length_a   1.000
_cell.length_b   1.000
_cell.length_c   1.000
_cell.angle_alpha   90.00
_cell.angle_beta   90.00
_cell.angle_gamma   90.00
#
_symmetry.space_group_name_H-M   'P 1'
#
loop_
_entity.id
_entity.type
_entity.pdbx_description
1 polymer ?
#
loop_
_entity_poly.entity_id
_entity_poly.type
_entity_poly.pdbx_seq_one_letter_code
_entity_poly.pdbx_strand_id
1 'polypeptide(L)'
;MNSRFLAYTEALALDTFLQVLTFEQRLATCQYRAGKTDKVPALVQKLQDWTERKRWQPPAFRYEPETLELLWQDSTAQWLPLAVHPLYQAEVNGK
;
A
#
# COMPACT_ATOMS: atom_id res chain seq x y z
N MET A 1 -20.03 1.70 10.69
CA MET A 1 -18.91 2.52 11.21
C MET A 1 -17.65 2.00 10.52
N ASN A 2 -17.07 2.75 9.57
CA ASN A 2 -15.83 2.32 8.94
C ASN A 2 -14.75 2.31 10.03
N SER A 3 -14.16 1.14 10.27
CA SER A 3 -13.13 1.01 11.30
C SER A 3 -11.93 1.87 10.91
N ARG A 4 -11.56 2.85 11.74
CA ARG A 4 -10.33 3.67 11.55
C ARG A 4 -9.09 2.78 11.39
N PHE A 5 -9.11 1.58 11.95
CA PHE A 5 -8.06 0.58 11.81
C PHE A 5 -7.83 0.13 10.35
N LEU A 6 -8.89 0.06 9.56
CA LEU A 6 -8.85 -0.34 8.15
C LEU A 6 -8.59 0.83 7.20
N ALA A 7 -8.68 2.08 7.68
CA ALA A 7 -8.48 3.25 6.85
C ALA A 7 -7.08 3.25 6.22
N TYR A 8 -7.02 3.59 4.93
CA TYR A 8 -5.77 3.70 4.16
C TYR A 8 -4.97 2.40 4.02
N THR A 9 -5.62 1.23 4.23
CA THR A 9 -4.94 -0.07 4.05
C THR A 9 -4.57 -0.28 2.59
N GLU A 10 -5.43 0.11 1.65
CA GLU A 10 -5.15 0.03 0.21
C GLU A 10 -4.01 0.98 -0.18
N ALA A 11 -3.99 2.21 0.34
CA ALA A 11 -2.89 3.14 0.09
C ALA A 11 -1.54 2.61 0.58
N LEU A 12 -1.49 2.02 1.78
CA LEU A 12 -0.27 1.42 2.33
C LEU A 12 0.16 0.16 1.56
N ALA A 13 -0.80 -0.67 1.13
CA ALA A 13 -0.52 -1.83 0.30
C ALA A 13 0.00 -1.42 -1.10
N LEU A 14 -0.56 -0.36 -1.68
CA LEU A 14 -0.09 0.19 -2.94
C LEU A 14 1.34 0.76 -2.80
N ASP A 15 1.63 1.46 -1.72
CA ASP A 15 2.97 1.97 -1.42
C ASP A 15 4.03 0.86 -1.25
N THR A 16 3.64 -0.37 -0.93
CA THR A 16 4.56 -1.52 -0.88
C THR A 16 5.20 -1.78 -2.26
N PHE A 17 4.46 -1.51 -3.34
CA PHE A 17 4.99 -1.57 -4.71
C PHE A 17 5.71 -0.28 -5.11
N LEU A 18 5.04 0.86 -4.93
CA LEU A 18 5.51 2.14 -5.47
C LEU A 18 6.70 2.72 -4.70
N GLN A 19 6.77 2.47 -3.39
CA GLN A 19 7.77 3.00 -2.47
C GLN A 19 7.86 4.54 -2.46
N VAL A 20 6.74 5.22 -2.67
CA VAL A 20 6.69 6.69 -2.82
C VAL A 20 6.46 7.43 -1.50
N LEU A 21 5.94 6.76 -0.48
CA LEU A 21 5.77 7.36 0.84
C LEU A 21 7.10 7.42 1.58
N THR A 22 7.31 8.50 2.34
CA THR A 22 8.42 8.55 3.31
C THR A 22 8.07 7.72 4.55
N PHE A 23 9.08 7.42 5.37
CA PHE A 23 8.87 6.76 6.66
C PHE A 23 7.89 7.53 7.55
N GLU A 24 8.02 8.86 7.62
CA GLU A 24 7.18 9.74 8.42
C GLU A 24 5.72 9.72 7.95
N GLN A 25 5.49 9.63 6.64
CA GLN A 25 4.15 9.52 6.08
C GLN A 25 3.50 8.17 6.41
N ARG A 26 4.26 7.07 6.35
CA ARG A 26 3.81 5.74 6.79
C ARG A 26 3.48 5.76 8.28
N LEU A 27 4.38 6.30 9.10
CA LEU A 27 4.19 6.39 10.55
C LEU A 27 2.96 7.22 10.92
N ALA A 28 2.78 8.40 10.32
CA ALA A 28 1.62 9.24 10.55
C ALA A 28 0.31 8.54 10.18
N THR A 29 0.31 7.77 9.09
CA THR A 29 -0.86 6.96 8.69
C THR A 29 -1.16 5.86 9.70
N CYS A 30 -0.14 5.16 10.19
CA CYS A 30 -0.30 4.18 11.27
C CYS A 30 -0.82 4.82 12.57
N GLN A 31 -0.34 6.01 12.93
CA GLN A 31 -0.84 6.76 14.07
C GLN A 31 -2.31 7.15 13.91
N TYR A 32 -2.73 7.56 12.71
CA TYR A 32 -4.14 7.84 12.40
C TYR A 32 -5.01 6.59 12.60
N ARG A 33 -4.58 5.46 12.03
CA ARG A 33 -5.28 4.16 12.15
C ARG A 33 -5.41 3.70 13.61
N ALA A 34 -4.40 4.01 14.44
CA ALA A 34 -4.38 3.74 15.87
C ALA A 34 -5.13 4.79 16.73
N GLY A 35 -5.74 5.81 16.12
CA GLY A 35 -6.45 6.87 16.84
C GLY A 35 -5.56 7.80 17.64
N LYS A 36 -4.26 7.88 17.32
CA LYS A 36 -3.27 8.75 17.99
C LYS A 36 -3.18 10.14 17.37
N THR A 37 -3.76 10.33 16.18
CA THR A 37 -3.86 11.60 15.48
C THR A 37 -5.08 11.58 14.56
N ASP A 38 -5.62 12.75 14.24
CA ASP A 38 -6.68 12.91 13.22
C ASP A 38 -6.12 13.41 11.88
N LYS A 39 -4.79 13.58 11.76
CA LYS A 39 -4.14 14.05 10.55
C LYS A 39 -3.65 12.88 9.70
N VAL A 40 -3.89 12.97 8.39
CA VAL A 40 -3.39 12.04 7.37
C VAL A 40 -2.53 12.81 6.37
N PRO A 41 -1.36 12.31 5.95
CA PRO A 41 -0.56 12.96 4.93
C PRO A 41 -1.31 13.09 3.59
N ALA A 42 -1.17 14.24 2.92
CA ALA A 42 -1.86 14.49 1.65
C ALA A 42 -1.53 13.48 0.56
N LEU A 43 -0.29 12.97 0.51
CA LEU A 43 0.10 11.95 -0.47
C LEU A 43 -0.61 10.61 -0.22
N VAL A 44 -0.84 10.23 1.04
CA VAL A 44 -1.56 9.01 1.41
C VAL A 44 -3.02 9.11 0.98
N GLN A 45 -3.65 10.26 1.18
CA GLN A 45 -5.00 10.51 0.67
C GLN A 45 -5.05 10.39 -0.86
N LYS A 46 -4.07 10.95 -1.58
CA LYS A 46 -4.00 10.82 -3.05
C LYS A 46 -3.87 9.36 -3.50
N LEU A 47 -3.08 8.54 -2.81
CA LEU A 47 -2.97 7.11 -3.09
C LEU A 47 -4.30 6.40 -2.86
N GLN A 48 -4.98 6.71 -1.75
CA GLN A 48 -6.30 6.14 -1.45
C GLN A 48 -7.36 6.54 -2.49
N ASP A 49 -7.40 7.81 -2.88
CA ASP A 49 -8.32 8.27 -3.92
C ASP A 49 -8.04 7.55 -5.25
N TRP A 50 -6.76 7.28 -5.55
CA TRP A 50 -6.38 6.52 -6.75
C TRP A 50 -6.86 5.07 -6.68
N THR A 51 -6.66 4.38 -5.55
CA THR A 51 -7.10 2.98 -5.39
C THR A 51 -8.63 2.88 -5.51
N GLU A 52 -9.37 3.81 -4.92
CA GLU A 52 -10.83 3.88 -5.03
C GLU A 52 -11.29 4.13 -6.47
N ARG A 53 -10.72 5.13 -7.15
CA ARG A 53 -11.05 5.46 -8.56
C ARG A 53 -10.76 4.30 -9.51
N LYS A 54 -9.65 3.59 -9.30
CA LYS A 54 -9.25 2.45 -10.13
C LYS A 54 -9.86 1.13 -9.69
N ARG A 55 -10.63 1.13 -8.59
CA ARG A 55 -11.12 -0.09 -7.92
C ARG A 55 -9.98 -1.10 -7.70
N TRP A 56 -8.80 -0.58 -7.40
CA TRP A 56 -7.61 -1.39 -7.19
C TRP A 56 -7.78 -2.17 -5.88
N GLN A 57 -7.52 -3.47 -5.94
CA GLN A 57 -7.57 -4.36 -4.79
C GLN A 57 -6.15 -4.81 -4.44
N PRO A 58 -5.75 -4.75 -3.17
CA PRO A 58 -4.43 -5.22 -2.77
C PRO A 58 -4.32 -6.74 -2.97
N PRO A 59 -3.21 -7.25 -3.53
CA PRO A 59 -2.96 -8.67 -3.58
C PRO A 59 -2.61 -9.21 -2.18
N ALA A 60 -2.61 -10.53 -2.04
CA ALA A 60 -2.02 -11.16 -0.87
C ALA A 60 -0.50 -10.97 -0.88
N PHE A 61 0.08 -10.75 0.30
CA PHE A 61 1.52 -10.66 0.50
C PHE A 61 1.99 -11.76 1.43
N ARG A 62 3.21 -12.24 1.22
CA ARG A 62 3.90 -13.14 2.16
C ARG A 62 5.41 -12.95 2.07
N TYR A 63 6.11 -13.30 3.14
CA TYR A 63 7.56 -13.44 3.08
C TYR A 63 7.90 -14.87 2.68
N GLU A 64 8.90 -15.00 1.82
CA GLU A 64 9.51 -16.30 1.61
C GLU A 64 10.31 -16.71 2.85
N PRO A 65 10.12 -17.91 3.43
CA PRO A 65 10.66 -18.24 4.74
C PRO A 65 12.19 -18.19 4.83
N GLU A 66 12.89 -18.57 3.75
CA GLU A 66 14.35 -18.71 3.74
C GLU A 66 15.06 -17.40 3.42
N THR A 67 14.56 -16.65 2.43
CA THR A 67 15.21 -15.42 1.94
C THR A 67 14.67 -14.17 2.60
N LEU A 68 13.50 -14.25 3.25
CA LEU A 68 12.71 -13.12 3.74
C LEU A 68 12.37 -12.10 2.63
N GLU A 69 12.38 -12.55 1.37
CA GLU A 69 11.92 -11.74 0.26
C GLU A 69 10.41 -11.57 0.32
N LEU A 70 9.92 -10.35 0.13
CA LEU A 70 8.49 -10.06 0.09
C LEU A 70 7.93 -10.44 -1.29
N LEU A 71 6.96 -11.35 -1.29
CA LEU A 71 6.26 -11.83 -2.46
C LEU A 71 4.81 -11.32 -2.48
N TRP A 72 4.25 -11.17 -3.67
CA TRP A 72 2.83 -10.89 -3.91
C TRP A 72 2.20 -12.04 -4.70
N GLN A 73 0.90 -12.27 -4.48
CA GLN A 73 0.14 -13.24 -5.25
C GLN A 73 -0.47 -12.60 -6.49
N ASP A 74 -0.19 -13.15 -7.67
CA ASP A 74 -0.76 -12.69 -8.93
C ASP A 74 -2.19 -13.24 -9.17
N SER A 75 -2.77 -12.85 -10.31
CA SER A 75 -4.11 -13.31 -10.71
C SER A 75 -4.16 -14.80 -11.07
N THR A 76 -3.02 -15.45 -11.28
CA THR A 76 -2.89 -16.89 -11.54
C THR A 76 -2.57 -17.68 -10.27
N ALA A 77 -2.61 -17.03 -9.11
CA ALA A 77 -2.28 -17.56 -7.79
C ALA A 77 -0.79 -17.90 -7.57
N GLN A 78 0.10 -17.45 -8.47
CA GLN A 78 1.54 -17.57 -8.33
C GLN A 78 2.10 -16.51 -7.39
N TRP A 79 3.13 -16.87 -6.64
CA TRP A 79 3.85 -15.96 -5.76
C TRP A 79 5.07 -15.43 -6.49
N LEU A 80 5.15 -14.12 -6.67
CA LEU A 80 6.20 -13.45 -7.42
C LEU A 80 6.90 -12.39 -6.56
N PRO A 81 8.19 -12.12 -6.78
CA PRO A 81 8.88 -11.01 -6.13
C PRO A 81 8.21 -9.67 -6.40
N LEU A 82 8.22 -8.74 -5.44
CA LEU A 82 7.71 -7.37 -5.69
C LEU A 82 8.37 -6.72 -6.91
N ALA A 83 9.67 -6.95 -7.10
CA ALA A 83 10.48 -6.31 -8.15
C ALA A 83 9.99 -6.57 -9.59
N VAL A 84 9.22 -7.64 -9.82
CA VAL A 84 8.68 -7.97 -11.15
C VAL A 84 7.27 -7.42 -11.39
N HIS A 85 6.65 -6.82 -10.36
CA HIS A 85 5.32 -6.25 -10.49
C HIS A 85 5.36 -4.96 -11.34
N PRO A 86 4.40 -4.71 -12.24
CA PRO A 86 4.39 -3.51 -13.10
C PRO A 86 4.35 -2.16 -12.34
N LEU A 87 3.85 -2.17 -11.10
CA LEU A 87 3.83 -0.98 -10.23
C LEU A 87 5.10 -0.80 -9.40
N TYR A 88 6.06 -1.74 -9.46
CA TYR A 88 7.27 -1.63 -8.65
C TYR A 88 8.06 -0.38 -9.03
N GLN A 89 8.20 0.55 -8.09
CA GLN A 89 8.83 1.87 -8.30
C GLN A 89 8.24 2.67 -9.48
N ALA A 90 6.99 2.40 -9.86
CA ALA A 90 6.31 3.16 -10.91
C ALA A 90 5.91 4.56 -10.40
N GLU A 91 5.99 5.56 -11.28
CA GLU A 91 5.51 6.91 -10.94
C GLU A 91 3.97 6.96 -10.94
N VAL A 92 3.37 7.49 -9.87
CA VAL A 92 1.93 7.79 -9.84
C VAL A 92 1.67 9.09 -10.59
N ASN A 93 1.63 9.00 -11.91
CA ASN A 93 1.25 10.12 -12.75
C ASN A 93 -0.27 10.31 -12.70
N GLY A 94 -0.72 11.14 -11.75
CA GLY A 94 -2.11 11.58 -11.63
C GLY A 94 -2.47 12.52 -12.78
N LYS A 95 -2.94 11.98 -13.90
CA LYS A 95 -3.79 12.69 -14.86
C LYS A 95 -5.24 12.23 -14.68
#